data_AF-C0D4B5-F1
#
_entry.id   AF-C0D4B5-F1
#
_cell.length_a   1.000
_cell.length_b   1.000
_cell.length_c   1.000
_cell.angle_alpha   90.00
_cell.angle_beta   90.00
_cell.angle_gamma   90.00
#
_symmetry.space_group_name_H-M   'P 1'
#
loop_
_entity.id
_entity.type
_entity.pdbx_description
1 polymer ?
#
loop_
_entity_poly.entity_id
_entity_poly.type
_entity_poly.pdbx_seq_one_letter_code
_entity_poly.pdbx_strand_id
1 'polypeptide(L)' 'MCRDEKWDEAMKLQTGLWELNRVFQKYNLAACIKACLEIQGFAVGNPIPPIAPLDAKAREELENVLRQMETL' A
#
# COMPACT_ATOMS: atom_id res chain seq x y z
N MET A 1 -1.52 16.97 -11.11
CA MET A 1 -0.06 16.94 -11.27
C MET A 1 0.35 16.38 -12.62
N CYS A 2 0.32 15.06 -12.88
CA CYS A 2 0.75 14.51 -14.19
C CYS A 2 -0.11 15.00 -15.37
N ARG A 3 -1.45 15.05 -15.22
CA ARG A 3 -2.36 15.55 -16.26
C ARG A 3 -2.19 17.05 -16.56
N ASP A 4 -1.65 17.79 -15.59
CA ASP A 4 -1.41 19.24 -15.68
C ASP A 4 0.07 19.54 -15.96
N GLU A 5 0.87 18.53 -16.35
CA GLU A 5 2.30 18.63 -16.67
C GLU A 5 3.18 19.18 -15.53
N LYS A 6 2.71 19.09 -14.28
CA LYS A 6 3.48 19.48 -13.08
C LYS A 6 4.44 18.37 -12.66
N TRP A 7 5.50 18.17 -13.45
CA TRP A 7 6.40 17.03 -13.31
C TRP A 7 7.16 16.99 -11.98
N ASP A 8 7.64 18.14 -11.48
CA ASP A 8 8.40 18.17 -10.22
C ASP A 8 7.54 17.77 -9.01
N GLU A 9 6.31 18.31 -8.93
CA GLU A 9 5.34 17.93 -7.90
C GLU A 9 4.94 16.45 -8.04
N ALA A 10 4.70 15.99 -9.27
CA ALA A 10 4.38 14.60 -9.55
C ALA A 10 5.49 13.65 -9.12
N MET A 11 6.75 13.98 -9.41
CA MET A 11 7.90 13.16 -9.05
C MET A 11 8.13 13.15 -7.54
N LYS A 12 7.93 14.28 -6.85
CA LYS A 12 7.98 14.34 -5.39
C LYS A 12 6.95 13.40 -4.75
N LEU A 13 5.70 13.48 -5.20
CA LEU A 13 4.63 12.60 -4.72
C LEU A 13 4.92 11.13 -5.08
N GLN A 14 5.32 10.85 -6.32
CA GLN A 14 5.60 9.51 -6.80
C GLN A 14 6.75 8.84 -6.03
N THR A 15 7.76 9.61 -5.62
CA THR A 15 8.86 9.10 -4.80
C THR A 15 8.36 8.61 -3.44
N GLY A 16 7.43 9.34 -2.81
CA GLY A 16 6.78 8.90 -1.59
C GLY A 16 5.91 7.65 -1.78
N LEU A 17 5.11 7.61 -2.86
CA LEU A 17 4.27 6.46 -3.19
C LEU A 17 5.06 5.19 -3.55
N TRP A 18 6.35 5.33 -3.89
CA TRP A 18 7.19 4.21 -4.30
C TRP A 18 7.36 3.15 -3.21
N GLU A 19 7.38 3.54 -1.94
CA GLU A 19 7.52 2.60 -0.83
C GLU A 19 6.34 1.63 -0.73
N LEU A 20 5.12 2.09 -1.03
CA LEU A 20 3.95 1.22 -1.11
C LEU A 20 4.11 0.16 -2.20
N ASN A 21 4.59 0.56 -3.38
CA ASN A 21 4.84 -0.36 -4.48
C ASN A 21 5.90 -1.40 -4.12
N ARG A 22 6.94 -1.02 -3.36
CA ARG A 22 7.98 -1.96 -2.90
C ARG A 22 7.40 -3.03 -1.99
N VAL A 23 6.55 -2.66 -1.03
CA VAL A 23 5.89 -3.63 -0.15
C VAL A 23 4.92 -4.52 -0.94
N PHE A 24 4.18 -3.95 -1.90
CA PHE A 24 3.29 -4.71 -2.78
C PHE A 24 4.02 -5.70 -3.70
N GLN A 25 5.27 -5.42 -4.08
CA GLN A 25 6.10 -6.37 -4.84
C GLN A 25 6.69 -7.48 -3.96
N LYS A 26 6.99 -7.18 -2.69
CA LYS A 26 7.55 -8.13 -1.72
C LYS A 26 6.54 -9.21 -1.29
N TYR A 27 5.26 -8.87 -1.27
CA TYR A 27 4.17 -9.73 -0.82
C TYR A 27 3.13 -9.93 -1.94
N ASN A 28 2.11 -10.78 -1.71
CA ASN A 28 1.05 -10.95 -2.70
C ASN A 28 0.17 -9.71 -2.79
N LEU A 29 0.05 -9.11 -3.97
CA LEU A 29 -0.71 -7.87 -4.19
C LEU A 29 -2.15 -7.92 -3.67
N ALA A 30 -2.90 -9.00 -3.95
CA ALA A 30 -4.29 -9.12 -3.51
C ALA A 30 -4.39 -9.21 -1.97
N ALA A 31 -3.44 -9.88 -1.33
CA ALA A 31 -3.34 -9.94 0.13
C ALA A 31 -2.98 -8.56 0.72
N CYS A 32 -2.06 -7.82 0.10
CA CYS A 32 -1.70 -6.47 0.50
C CYS A 32 -2.85 -5.48 0.42
N ILE A 33 -3.54 -5.41 -0.72
CA ILE A 33 -4.66 -4.48 -0.90
C ILE A 33 -5.76 -4.76 0.12
N LYS A 34 -6.11 -6.04 0.34
CA LYS A 34 -7.10 -6.41 1.35
C LYS A 34 -6.66 -6.02 2.75
N ALA A 35 -5.40 -6.27 3.12
CA ALA A 35 -4.86 -5.86 4.42
C ALA A 35 -4.88 -4.33 4.59
N CYS A 36 -4.46 -3.56 3.59
CA CYS A 36 -4.50 -2.10 3.63
C CYS A 36 -5.92 -1.55 3.82
N LEU A 37 -6.91 -2.16 3.15
CA LEU A 37 -8.32 -1.77 3.29
C LEU A 37 -8.86 -2.10 4.68
N GLU A 38 -8.55 -3.28 5.21
CA GLU A 38 -8.89 -3.67 6.59
C GLU A 38 -8.27 -2.72 7.63
N ILE A 39 -6.99 -2.35 7.49
CA ILE A 39 -6.29 -1.39 8.36
C ILE A 39 -7.02 -0.03 8.37
N GLN A 40 -7.55 0.39 7.23
CA GLN A 40 -8.31 1.63 7.08
C GLN A 40 -9.78 1.52 7.55
N GLY A 41 -10.20 0.37 8.07
CA GLY A 41 -11.55 0.15 8.60
C GLY A 41 -12.57 -0.38 7.60
N PHE A 42 -12.15 -0.76 6.39
CA PHE A 42 -13.02 -1.41 5.40
C PHE A 42 -13.01 -2.94 5.61
N ALA A 43 -14.16 -3.50 5.98
CA ALA A 43 -14.33 -4.93 6.21
C ALA A 43 -14.40 -5.74 4.90
N VAL A 44 -13.27 -5.91 4.21
CA VAL A 44 -13.13 -6.62 2.93
C VAL A 44 -12.74 -8.10 3.07
N GLY A 45 -12.41 -8.53 4.29
CA GLY A 45 -12.01 -9.88 4.66
C GLY A 45 -10.70 -10.36 4.04
N ASN A 46 -10.32 -11.57 4.41
CA ASN A 46 -9.11 -12.22 3.90
C ASN A 46 -9.16 -12.50 2.38
N PRO A 47 -8.00 -12.68 1.73
CA PRO A 47 -7.96 -13.17 0.35
C PRO A 47 -8.58 -14.55 0.23
N ILE A 48 -9.07 -14.87 -0.97
CA ILE A 48 -9.64 -16.18 -1.29
C ILE A 48 -8.48 -17.18 -1.48
N PRO A 49 -8.55 -18.40 -0.92
CA PRO A 49 -7.57 -19.45 -1.18
C PRO A 49 -7.35 -19.70 -2.69
N PRO A 50 -6.11 -20.01 -3.14
CA PRO A 50 -4.95 -20.43 -2.35
C PRO A 50 -4.09 -19.28 -1.81
N ILE A 51 -4.48 -18.02 -2.01
CA ILE A 51 -3.71 -16.87 -1.52
C ILE A 51 -3.87 -16.79 0.00
N ALA A 52 -2.76 -16.91 0.72
CA ALA A 52 -2.75 -16.79 2.17
C ALA A 52 -2.90 -15.31 2.59
N PRO A 53 -3.54 -15.03 3.74
CA PRO A 53 -3.46 -13.73 4.38
C PRO A 53 -2.01 -13.36 4.70
N LEU A 54 -1.74 -12.06 4.82
CA LEU A 54 -0.44 -11.58 5.28
C LEU A 54 -0.19 -11.95 6.74
N ASP A 55 1.06 -12.26 7.05
CA ASP A 55 1.52 -12.45 8.44
C ASP A 55 1.57 -11.11 9.21
N ALA A 56 1.79 -11.21 10.52
CA ALA A 56 1.82 -10.04 11.39
C ALA A 56 2.91 -9.03 11.02
N LYS A 57 4.09 -9.50 10.58
CA LYS A 57 5.21 -8.65 10.21
C LYS A 57 4.93 -7.86 8.93
N ALA A 58 4.35 -8.53 7.93
CA ALA A 58 3.93 -7.90 6.69
C ALA A 58 2.81 -6.87 6.92
N ARG A 59 1.88 -7.15 7.84
CA ARG A 59 0.85 -6.19 8.26
C ARG A 59 1.43 -4.96 8.94
N GLU A 60 2.36 -5.13 9.88
CA GLU A 60 3.05 -4.02 10.55
C GLU A 60 3.83 -3.16 9.54
N GLU A 61 4.52 -3.77 8.57
CA GLU A 61 5.22 -3.05 7.51
C GLU A 61 4.25 -2.21 6.65
N LEU A 62 3.08 -2.76 6.31
CA LEU A 62 2.03 -2.01 5.60
C LEU A 62 1.44 -0.87 6.43
N GLU A 63 1.17 -1.07 7.72
CA GLU A 63 0.67 0.00 8.60
C GLU A 63 1.66 1.17 8.66
N ASN A 64 2.95 0.88 8.77
CA ASN A 64 3.99 1.90 8.80
C ASN A 64 4.07 2.69 7.49
N VAL A 65 4.00 2.01 6.33
CA VAL A 65 3.98 2.68 5.03
C VAL A 65 2.72 3.52 4.84
N LEU A 66 1.55 3.02 5.26
CA LEU A 66 0.30 3.78 5.19
C LEU A 66 0.36 5.05 6.05
N ARG A 67 0.89 4.98 7.28
CA ARG A 67 1.09 6.16 8.13
C ARG A 67 2.05 7.17 7.52
N GLN A 68 3.10 6.72 6.84
CA GLN A 68 4.02 7.62 6.14
C GLN A 68 3.32 8.32 4.96
N MET A 69 2.46 7.60 4.23
CA MET A 69 1.71 8.15 3.10
C MET A 69 0.73 9.26 3.49
N GLU A 70 0.15 9.22 4.69
CA GLU A 70 -0.74 10.27 5.20
C GLU A 70 -0.04 11.64 5.33
N THR A 71 1.29 11.66 5.27
CA THR A 71 2.12 12.86 5.44
C THR A 71 2.80 13.36 4.16
N LEU A 72 2.53 12.73 3.01
CA LEU A 72 3.04 13.12 1.69
C LEU A 72 2.32 14.34 1.11
#